data_AF-A0A316NG10-F1
#
_entry.id   AF-A0A316NG10-F1
#
_cell.length_a   1.000
_cell.length_b   1.000
_cell.length_c   1.000
_cell.angle_alpha   90.00
_cell.angle_beta   90.00
_cell.angle_gamma   90.00
#
_symmetry.space_group_name_H-M   'P 1'
#
loop_
_entity.id
_entity.type
_entity.pdbx_description
1 polymer ?
#
loop_
_entity_poly.entity_id
_entity_poly.type
_entity_poly.pdbx_seq_one_letter_code
_entity_poly.pdbx_strand_id
1 'polypeptide(L)'
;MKKIAVYTCITGNYDNLMEVRTPEKQVDYYCFTNNRTITSNTWKVVYIDNDGLDDHRLSRKIKMLGHPIINEHYEISVWMDASVSFIKSIYQFVEQFGQMDRYPFAACVHHSRDCIYEEAKTCVKYRKDKKDIIKKQMEFYKKEGFPAHYGLYEMTVFIKKHNEPVVKKTMKMWFDMVCKWSRRDQLSFMWCIYQTHMPIAEIPLNIFDNEWFYWYPHHSVPAIKECRVYCGTNQEDEKQYNWDYDLSVPYLHLSEQKVQIQFSVVRTISDIKLDLMLPASTKVFNIVTNYSYEMFHFEEIDNCFYATSSSYIMLHGNFKKGTTIDVQLSVDLYQGDYFMKKYIEKEQDNRLLLEKNQKLTQKNNELDQELCRLLNSKSWMVTKPLRKISKILKK
;
A
#
# COMPACT_ATOMS: atom_id res chain seq x y z
N MET A 1 20.52 2.29 28.67
CA MET A 1 19.04 2.28 28.73
C MET A 1 18.58 0.99 29.43
N LYS A 2 17.39 0.96 30.05
CA LYS A 2 16.80 -0.31 30.56
C LYS A 2 16.49 -1.25 29.39
N LYS A 3 16.30 -2.54 29.66
CA LYS A 3 15.85 -3.53 28.65
C LYS A 3 14.59 -3.04 27.94
N ILE A 4 14.52 -3.27 26.63
CA ILE A 4 13.39 -2.92 25.78
C ILE A 4 12.64 -4.20 25.41
N ALA A 5 11.31 -4.15 25.37
CA ALA A 5 10.53 -5.21 24.75
C ALA A 5 10.16 -4.85 23.30
N VAL A 6 10.44 -5.75 22.36
CA VAL A 6 9.89 -5.72 21.00
C VAL A 6 8.78 -6.75 20.93
N TYR A 7 7.63 -6.38 20.41
CA TYR A 7 6.52 -7.31 20.32
C TYR A 7 5.67 -7.15 19.06
N THR A 8 5.13 -8.29 18.65
CA THR A 8 4.18 -8.43 17.54
C THR A 8 3.01 -9.31 17.97
N CYS A 9 1.93 -9.31 17.18
CA CYS A 9 0.78 -10.17 17.43
C CYS A 9 0.19 -10.73 16.14
N ILE A 10 0.17 -12.05 16.02
CA ILE A 10 -0.35 -12.79 14.87
C ILE A 10 -1.57 -13.60 15.32
N THR A 11 -2.72 -13.29 14.75
CA THR A 11 -4.00 -13.94 15.04
C THR A 11 -4.65 -14.39 13.73
N GLY A 12 -5.46 -15.46 13.76
CA GLY A 12 -6.20 -15.94 12.59
C GLY A 12 -5.32 -16.36 11.39
N ASN A 13 -4.06 -16.75 11.64
CA ASN A 13 -3.08 -17.08 10.60
C ASN A 13 -2.84 -15.98 9.57
N TYR A 14 -2.97 -14.72 9.99
CA TYR A 14 -2.88 -13.56 9.10
C TYR A 14 -1.49 -13.41 8.44
N ASP A 15 -0.43 -13.71 9.19
CA ASP A 15 0.97 -13.59 8.78
C ASP A 15 1.80 -14.77 9.28
N ASN A 16 2.99 -14.92 8.70
CA ASN A 16 4.03 -15.82 9.19
C ASN A 16 4.98 -15.06 10.12
N LEU A 17 5.40 -15.70 11.21
CA LEU A 17 6.40 -15.11 12.12
C LEU A 17 7.80 -15.23 11.51
N MET A 18 8.43 -14.11 11.22
CA MET A 18 9.83 -14.07 10.77
C MET A 18 10.79 -14.09 11.96
N GLU A 19 11.86 -14.87 11.85
CA GLU A 19 12.93 -14.89 12.85
C GLU A 19 13.68 -13.55 12.91
N VAL A 20 14.07 -13.13 14.12
CA VAL A 20 14.93 -11.96 14.33
C VAL A 20 16.33 -12.27 13.80
N ARG A 21 16.79 -11.51 12.82
CA ARG A 21 18.10 -11.74 12.16
C ARG A 21 19.28 -11.65 13.13
N THR A 22 19.24 -10.71 14.06
CA THR A 22 20.32 -10.47 15.02
C THR A 22 19.74 -10.14 16.39
N PRO A 23 19.43 -11.16 17.22
CA PRO A 23 18.91 -10.94 18.56
C PRO A 23 19.91 -10.18 19.44
N GLU A 24 19.43 -9.17 20.15
CA GLU A 24 20.25 -8.28 20.97
C GLU A 24 20.05 -8.58 22.45
N LYS A 25 21.12 -8.62 23.25
CA LYS A 25 21.04 -8.97 24.69
C LYS A 25 20.16 -7.99 25.50
N GLN A 26 20.08 -6.74 25.04
CA GLN A 26 19.30 -5.67 25.67
C GLN A 26 17.82 -5.66 25.25
N VAL A 27 17.41 -6.55 24.34
CA VAL A 27 16.07 -6.57 23.75
C VAL A 27 15.42 -7.93 23.97
N ASP A 28 14.22 -7.93 24.52
CA ASP A 28 13.40 -9.13 24.64
C ASP A 28 12.29 -9.11 23.58
N TYR A 29 12.16 -10.20 22.82
CA TYR A 29 11.24 -10.32 21.68
C TYR A 29 10.04 -11.20 22.03
N TYR A 30 8.82 -10.69 21.85
CA TYR A 30 7.58 -11.41 22.16
C TYR A 30 6.65 -11.50 20.95
N CYS A 31 6.18 -12.70 20.63
CA CYS A 31 5.11 -12.91 19.67
C CYS A 31 3.87 -13.39 20.40
N PHE A 32 2.81 -12.60 20.37
CA PHE A 32 1.51 -12.98 20.94
C PHE A 32 0.64 -13.62 19.86
N THR A 33 0.03 -14.76 20.14
CA THR A 33 -0.76 -15.47 19.13
C THR A 33 -1.87 -16.34 19.72
N ASN A 34 -2.98 -16.49 19.00
CA ASN A 34 -3.99 -17.51 19.29
C ASN A 34 -3.79 -18.80 18.49
N ASN A 35 -2.69 -18.93 17.74
CA ASN A 35 -2.30 -20.13 17.04
C ASN A 35 -1.18 -20.89 17.78
N ARG A 36 -1.50 -22.09 18.28
CA ARG A 36 -0.55 -22.96 19.00
C ARG A 36 0.52 -23.59 18.12
N THR A 37 0.40 -23.52 16.79
CA THR A 37 1.39 -24.09 15.86
C THR A 37 2.53 -23.12 15.55
N ILE A 38 2.40 -21.84 15.90
CA ILE A 38 3.48 -20.87 15.71
C ILE A 38 4.55 -21.14 16.77
N THR A 39 5.77 -21.37 16.32
CA THR A 39 6.96 -21.53 17.15
C THR A 39 8.07 -20.63 16.62
N SER A 40 9.08 -20.37 17.45
CA SER A 40 10.23 -19.55 17.04
C SER A 40 11.46 -19.84 17.87
N ASN A 41 12.64 -19.65 17.27
CA ASN A 41 13.93 -19.73 17.94
C ASN A 41 14.36 -18.40 18.57
N THR A 42 13.87 -17.28 18.02
CA THR A 42 14.27 -15.93 18.43
C THR A 42 13.19 -15.16 19.17
N TRP A 43 11.93 -15.56 19.03
CA TRP A 43 10.80 -14.95 19.73
C TRP A 43 10.33 -15.80 20.90
N LYS A 44 10.00 -15.16 22.02
CA LYS A 44 9.21 -15.77 23.09
C LYS A 44 7.75 -15.78 22.64
N VAL A 45 7.27 -16.94 22.19
CA VAL A 45 5.88 -17.11 21.75
C VAL A 45 4.97 -17.25 22.97
N VAL A 46 3.97 -16.37 23.08
CA VAL A 46 3.01 -16.33 24.17
C VAL A 46 1.60 -16.53 23.60
N TYR A 47 0.91 -17.56 24.09
CA TYR A 47 -0.46 -17.83 23.70
C TYR A 47 -1.41 -16.81 24.33
N ILE A 48 -2.36 -16.31 23.54
CA ILE A 48 -3.45 -15.45 24.02
C ILE A 48 -4.80 -16.10 23.71
N ASP A 49 -5.66 -16.17 24.72
CA ASP A 49 -7.03 -16.64 24.54
C ASP A 49 -7.87 -15.61 23.77
N ASN A 50 -8.89 -16.10 23.06
CA ASN A 50 -9.88 -15.22 22.45
C ASN A 50 -10.84 -14.69 23.53
N ASP A 51 -10.95 -13.37 23.65
CA ASP A 51 -11.80 -12.66 24.59
C ASP A 51 -13.14 -12.20 23.98
N GLY A 52 -13.57 -12.85 22.90
CA GLY A 52 -14.79 -12.54 22.15
C GLY A 52 -14.59 -11.53 21.01
N LEU A 53 -13.34 -11.11 20.76
CA LEU A 53 -12.97 -10.26 19.64
C LEU A 53 -12.72 -11.09 18.37
N ASP A 54 -12.92 -10.48 17.21
CA ASP A 54 -12.38 -11.03 15.96
C ASP A 54 -10.86 -10.92 15.95
N ASP A 55 -10.19 -11.77 15.16
CA ASP A 55 -8.72 -11.87 15.12
C ASP A 55 -8.05 -10.51 14.89
N HIS A 56 -8.61 -9.65 14.03
CA HIS A 56 -8.03 -8.34 13.75
C HIS A 56 -8.09 -7.44 14.98
N ARG A 57 -9.22 -7.40 15.68
CA ARG A 57 -9.36 -6.62 16.93
C ARG A 57 -8.52 -7.19 18.08
N LEU A 58 -8.38 -8.51 18.17
CA LEU A 58 -7.52 -9.14 19.16
C LEU A 58 -6.05 -8.73 18.98
N SER A 59 -5.54 -8.73 17.74
CA SER A 59 -4.18 -8.23 17.45
C SER A 59 -4.03 -6.74 17.79
N ARG A 60 -5.04 -5.92 17.46
CA ARG A 60 -5.03 -4.48 17.80
C ARG A 60 -5.10 -4.22 19.31
N LYS A 61 -5.77 -5.08 20.09
CA LYS A 61 -5.76 -5.01 21.55
C LYS A 61 -4.33 -5.11 22.08
N ILE A 62 -3.58 -6.13 21.65
CA ILE A 62 -2.19 -6.32 22.05
C ILE A 62 -1.31 -5.16 21.58
N LYS A 63 -1.43 -4.74 20.31
CA LYS A 63 -0.71 -3.59 19.75
C LYS A 63 -0.87 -2.32 20.59
N MET A 64 -2.10 -2.01 20.97
CA MET A 64 -2.44 -0.74 21.61
C MET A 64 -2.22 -0.82 23.12
N LEU A 65 -2.89 -1.75 23.78
CA LEU A 65 -2.94 -1.87 25.24
C LEU A 65 -1.75 -2.64 25.85
N GLY A 66 -0.97 -3.32 25.00
CA GLY A 66 0.08 -4.21 25.46
C GLY A 66 -0.48 -5.52 26.06
N HIS A 67 0.43 -6.31 26.61
CA HIS A 67 0.14 -7.51 27.37
C HIS A 67 0.70 -7.34 28.79
N PRO A 68 0.11 -7.93 29.85
CA PRO A 68 0.65 -7.84 31.22
C PRO A 68 2.16 -8.04 31.33
N ILE A 69 2.73 -9.03 30.63
CA ILE A 69 4.18 -9.27 30.53
C ILE A 69 4.97 -8.02 30.09
N ILE A 70 4.47 -7.28 29.10
CA ILE A 70 5.11 -6.05 28.63
C ILE A 70 4.91 -4.94 29.66
N ASN A 71 3.69 -4.84 30.17
CA ASN A 71 3.23 -3.74 31.01
C ASN A 71 3.89 -3.74 32.40
N GLU A 72 4.22 -4.91 32.93
CA GLU A 72 4.78 -5.07 34.28
C GLU A 72 6.31 -5.01 34.30
N HIS A 73 6.98 -5.32 33.19
CA HIS A 73 8.43 -5.52 33.17
C HIS A 73 9.22 -4.51 32.34
N TYR A 74 8.57 -3.71 31.49
CA TYR A 74 9.26 -2.82 30.56
C TYR A 74 8.73 -1.39 30.63
N GLU A 75 9.67 -0.45 30.65
CA GLU A 75 9.36 0.99 30.57
C GLU A 75 9.12 1.42 29.13
N ILE A 76 9.99 0.95 28.21
CA ILE A 76 9.93 1.23 26.78
C ILE A 76 9.61 -0.07 26.04
N SER A 77 8.69 0.02 25.10
CA SER A 77 8.33 -1.07 24.20
C SER A 77 8.27 -0.60 22.75
N VAL A 78 8.56 -1.51 21.82
CA VAL A 78 8.47 -1.29 20.38
C VAL A 78 7.42 -2.25 19.83
N TRP A 79 6.39 -1.69 19.21
CA TRP A 79 5.51 -2.48 18.36
C TRP A 79 6.13 -2.63 16.98
N MET A 80 6.01 -3.82 16.40
CA MET A 80 6.40 -4.12 15.03
C MET A 80 5.37 -5.08 14.43
N ASP A 81 4.79 -4.72 13.28
CA ASP A 81 3.96 -5.66 12.52
C ASP A 81 4.80 -6.89 12.10
N ALA A 82 4.19 -8.08 12.09
CA ALA A 82 4.89 -9.33 11.78
C ALA A 82 5.51 -9.37 10.38
N SER A 83 5.08 -8.48 9.49
CA SER A 83 5.59 -8.27 8.15
C SER A 83 6.90 -7.48 8.09
N VAL A 84 7.48 -7.09 9.22
CA VAL A 84 8.72 -6.29 9.27
C VAL A 84 9.90 -7.14 9.77
N SER A 85 11.05 -7.00 9.11
CA SER A 85 12.33 -7.57 9.57
C SER A 85 13.38 -6.48 9.67
N PHE A 86 13.86 -6.22 10.88
CA PHE A 86 15.01 -5.35 11.09
C PHE A 86 16.31 -5.97 10.54
N ILE A 87 17.12 -5.13 9.90
CA ILE A 87 18.47 -5.46 9.40
C ILE A 87 19.55 -4.75 10.21
N LYS A 88 19.22 -3.64 10.88
CA LYS A 88 20.06 -2.95 11.86
C LYS A 88 19.56 -3.21 13.28
N SER A 89 20.35 -2.83 14.28
CA SER A 89 20.00 -2.92 15.70
C SER A 89 18.71 -2.13 16.00
N ILE A 90 17.72 -2.80 16.60
CA ILE A 90 16.50 -2.15 17.09
C ILE A 90 16.84 -1.31 18.32
N TYR A 91 17.79 -1.75 19.15
CA TYR A 91 18.23 -0.94 20.29
C TYR A 91 18.77 0.43 19.82
N GLN A 92 19.64 0.45 18.80
CA GLN A 92 20.13 1.69 18.18
C GLN A 92 19.01 2.48 17.49
N PHE A 93 18.04 1.80 16.86
CA PHE A 93 16.87 2.47 16.29
C PHE A 93 16.11 3.26 17.35
N VAL A 94 15.91 2.66 18.54
CA VAL A 94 15.25 3.33 19.66
C VAL A 94 16.09 4.48 20.21
N GLU A 95 17.40 4.31 20.37
CA GLU A 95 18.29 5.39 20.82
C GLU A 95 18.32 6.58 19.85
N GLN A 96 18.32 6.30 18.54
CA GLN A 96 18.39 7.32 17.51
C GLN A 96 17.07 8.06 17.30
N PHE A 97 15.94 7.34 17.24
CA PHE A 97 14.66 7.91 16.82
C PHE A 97 13.64 8.05 17.93
N GLY A 98 13.78 7.31 19.02
CA GLY A 98 12.80 7.30 20.10
C GLY A 98 12.66 8.65 20.79
N GLN A 99 13.76 9.35 21.07
CA GLN A 99 13.78 10.60 21.84
C GLN A 99 12.94 10.50 23.13
N MET A 100 13.02 9.33 23.80
CA MET A 100 12.09 8.94 24.86
C MET A 100 12.16 9.83 26.11
N ASP A 101 13.23 10.61 26.28
CA ASP A 101 13.35 11.61 27.36
C ASP A 101 12.49 12.86 27.13
N ARG A 102 12.09 13.13 25.87
CA ARG A 102 11.29 14.30 25.48
C ARG A 102 9.88 13.93 25.04
N TYR A 103 9.73 12.77 24.42
CA TYR A 103 8.48 12.30 23.85
C TYR A 103 8.14 10.91 24.38
N PRO A 104 6.90 10.66 24.83
CA PRO A 104 6.50 9.35 25.33
C PRO A 104 6.16 8.36 24.20
N PHE A 105 6.16 8.81 22.95
CA PHE A 105 5.81 8.03 21.76
C PHE A 105 6.62 8.48 20.55
N ALA A 106 6.99 7.57 19.66
CA ALA A 106 7.64 7.87 18.39
C ALA A 106 7.12 6.96 17.26
N ALA A 107 6.86 7.52 16.09
CA ALA A 107 6.36 6.78 14.93
C ALA A 107 6.82 7.39 13.60
N CYS A 108 6.83 6.57 12.54
CA CYS A 108 7.19 7.03 11.20
C CYS A 108 6.09 7.90 10.61
N VAL A 109 6.46 9.03 10.01
CA VAL A 109 5.51 9.86 9.26
C VAL A 109 5.02 9.07 8.05
N HIS A 110 3.73 9.19 7.76
CA HIS A 110 3.12 8.50 6.63
C HIS A 110 3.70 9.01 5.31
N HIS A 111 4.21 8.07 4.50
CA HIS A 111 5.08 8.41 3.36
C HIS A 111 4.38 9.17 2.22
N SER A 112 3.05 9.01 2.09
CA SER A 112 2.28 9.55 0.96
C SER A 112 1.06 10.43 1.31
N ARG A 113 0.66 10.52 2.58
CA ARG A 113 -0.58 11.19 3.00
C ARG A 113 -0.38 11.80 4.38
N ASP A 114 -1.06 12.92 4.65
CA ASP A 114 -1.02 13.66 5.92
C ASP A 114 -2.44 13.90 6.50
N CYS A 115 -3.47 13.34 5.86
CA CYS A 115 -4.86 13.63 6.15
C CYS A 115 -5.67 12.34 6.31
N ILE A 116 -6.31 12.16 7.47
CA ILE A 116 -7.10 10.95 7.75
C ILE A 116 -8.30 10.81 6.80
N TYR A 117 -8.83 11.92 6.26
CA TYR A 117 -9.96 11.88 5.35
C TYR A 117 -9.57 11.33 3.97
N GLU A 118 -8.34 11.62 3.52
CA GLU A 118 -7.75 11.03 2.31
C GLU A 118 -7.32 9.58 2.54
N GLU A 119 -6.81 9.26 3.73
CA GLU A 119 -6.55 7.86 4.13
C GLU A 119 -7.86 7.05 4.19
N ALA A 120 -8.94 7.62 4.69
CA ALA A 120 -10.25 6.95 4.72
C ALA A 120 -10.72 6.60 3.31
N LYS A 121 -10.63 7.55 2.37
CA LYS A 121 -10.93 7.33 0.95
C LYS A 121 -10.11 6.16 0.39
N THR A 122 -8.82 6.13 0.70
CA THR A 122 -7.87 5.08 0.31
C THR A 122 -8.25 3.73 0.92
N CYS A 123 -8.60 3.70 2.21
CA CYS A 123 -9.08 2.50 2.90
C CYS A 123 -10.37 1.95 2.29
N VAL A 124 -11.32 2.82 1.93
CA VAL A 124 -12.51 2.40 1.21
C VAL A 124 -12.09 1.87 -0.16
N LYS A 125 -11.28 2.62 -0.95
CA LYS A 125 -10.76 2.22 -2.27
C LYS A 125 -10.22 0.78 -2.26
N TYR A 126 -9.34 0.47 -1.31
CA TYR A 126 -8.69 -0.84 -1.15
C TYR A 126 -9.45 -1.82 -0.24
N ARG A 127 -10.74 -1.57 0.06
CA ARG A 127 -11.63 -2.45 0.84
C ARG A 127 -11.06 -2.90 2.19
N LYS A 128 -10.34 -1.99 2.86
CA LYS A 128 -9.74 -2.27 4.17
C LYS A 128 -10.81 -2.39 5.27
N ASP A 129 -11.98 -1.77 5.09
CA ASP A 129 -13.18 -2.03 5.89
C ASP A 129 -14.47 -1.59 5.18
N LYS A 130 -15.63 -1.78 5.83
CA LYS A 130 -16.95 -1.37 5.32
C LYS A 130 -17.04 0.15 5.15
N LYS A 131 -17.40 0.58 3.94
CA LYS A 131 -17.60 2.00 3.56
C LYS A 131 -18.46 2.77 4.55
N ASP A 132 -19.63 2.24 4.91
CA ASP A 132 -20.58 2.94 5.78
C ASP A 132 -20.03 3.19 7.19
N ILE A 133 -19.23 2.25 7.72
CA ILE A 133 -18.59 2.42 9.03
C ILE A 133 -17.53 3.51 8.95
N ILE A 134 -16.68 3.47 7.92
CA ILE A 134 -15.64 4.49 7.70
C ILE A 134 -16.28 5.87 7.51
N LYS A 135 -17.35 5.97 6.72
CA LYS A 135 -18.06 7.24 6.48
C LYS A 135 -18.61 7.84 7.77
N LYS A 136 -19.35 7.06 8.57
CA LYS A 136 -19.88 7.53 9.87
C LYS A 136 -18.78 7.95 10.84
N GLN A 137 -17.65 7.25 10.84
CA GLN A 137 -16.49 7.61 11.64
C GLN A 137 -15.88 8.96 11.21
N MET A 138 -15.71 9.18 9.91
CA MET A 138 -15.22 10.47 9.39
C MET A 138 -16.19 11.62 9.64
N GLU A 139 -17.50 11.39 9.50
CA GLU A 139 -18.55 12.36 9.83
C GLU A 139 -18.52 12.73 11.32
N PHE A 140 -18.34 11.74 12.19
CA PHE A 140 -18.13 11.96 13.62
C PHE A 140 -16.91 12.87 13.87
N TYR A 141 -15.76 12.58 13.25
CA TYR A 141 -14.57 13.42 13.41
C TYR A 141 -14.74 14.85 12.92
N LYS A 142 -15.42 15.04 11.78
CA LYS A 142 -15.75 16.39 11.28
C LYS A 142 -16.65 17.14 12.26
N LYS A 143 -17.65 16.47 12.83
CA LYS A 143 -18.56 17.06 13.83
C LYS A 143 -17.83 17.45 15.11
N GLU A 144 -16.84 16.67 15.53
CA GLU A 144 -15.97 16.97 16.67
C GLU A 144 -14.89 18.02 16.36
N GLY A 145 -14.86 18.60 15.15
CA GLY A 145 -13.92 19.64 14.77
C GLY A 145 -12.50 19.18 14.50
N PHE A 146 -12.27 17.88 14.25
CA PHE A 146 -10.94 17.38 13.92
C PHE A 146 -10.47 17.94 12.55
N PRO A 147 -9.29 18.57 12.47
CA PRO A 147 -8.86 19.24 11.25
C PRO A 147 -8.39 18.27 10.16
N ALA A 148 -8.60 18.66 8.90
CA ALA A 148 -7.91 18.03 7.77
C ALA A 148 -6.42 18.38 7.82
N HIS A 149 -5.56 17.51 7.24
CA HIS A 149 -4.11 17.71 7.19
C HIS A 149 -3.43 17.91 8.56
N TYR A 150 -3.97 17.29 9.62
CA TYR A 150 -3.37 17.29 10.95
C TYR A 150 -2.02 16.55 11.02
N GLY A 151 -1.70 15.76 10.00
CA GLY A 151 -0.61 14.80 9.99
C GLY A 151 -1.13 13.37 10.01
N LEU A 152 -0.27 12.45 9.61
CA LEU A 152 -0.56 11.01 9.60
C LEU A 152 0.74 10.25 9.85
N TYR A 153 0.66 9.18 10.64
CA TYR A 153 1.78 8.29 10.94
C TYR A 153 1.51 6.87 10.44
N GLU A 154 2.57 6.16 10.11
CA GLU A 154 2.54 4.72 9.89
C GLU A 154 2.57 4.00 11.23
N MET A 155 1.59 3.11 11.43
CA MET A 155 1.47 2.33 12.66
C MET A 155 2.15 0.96 12.57
N THR A 156 3.01 0.77 11.56
CA THR A 156 3.72 -0.49 11.29
C THR A 156 4.84 -0.74 12.28
N VAL A 157 5.56 0.32 12.68
CA VAL A 157 6.56 0.32 13.76
C VAL A 157 6.36 1.58 14.58
N PHE A 158 6.29 1.43 15.91
CA PHE A 158 6.32 2.59 16.81
C PHE A 158 6.98 2.24 18.14
N ILE A 159 7.51 3.27 18.80
CA ILE A 159 8.16 3.19 20.10
C ILE A 159 7.25 3.89 21.11
N LYS A 160 7.03 3.29 22.28
CA LYS A 160 6.24 3.93 23.34
C LYS A 160 6.79 3.67 24.73
N LYS A 161 6.70 4.69 25.58
CA LYS A 161 6.71 4.54 27.04
C LYS A 161 5.33 4.09 27.49
N HIS A 162 5.06 2.79 27.37
CA HIS A 162 3.71 2.24 27.48
C HIS A 162 2.98 2.64 28.79
N ASN A 163 3.70 2.75 29.90
CA ASN A 163 3.10 3.06 31.21
C ASN A 163 2.92 4.56 31.50
N GLU A 164 3.41 5.46 30.63
CA GLU A 164 3.14 6.90 30.76
C GLU A 164 1.62 7.16 30.75
N PRO A 165 1.08 7.94 31.70
CA PRO A 165 -0.37 8.15 31.82
C PRO A 165 -1.03 8.63 30.51
N VAL A 166 -0.36 9.53 29.79
CA VAL A 166 -0.85 10.05 28.50
C VAL A 166 -0.86 8.97 27.41
N VAL A 167 0.14 8.07 27.40
CA VAL A 167 0.20 6.94 26.47
C VAL A 167 -0.91 5.95 26.78
N LYS A 168 -1.09 5.55 28.05
CA LYS A 168 -2.17 4.63 28.45
C LYS A 168 -3.54 5.16 28.09
N LYS A 169 -3.80 6.45 28.38
CA LYS A 169 -5.06 7.12 28.02
C LYS A 169 -5.29 7.10 26.51
N THR A 170 -4.27 7.44 25.73
CA THR A 170 -4.36 7.49 24.27
C THR A 170 -4.54 6.10 23.66
N MET A 171 -3.75 5.11 24.06
CA MET A 171 -3.85 3.74 23.57
C MET A 171 -5.20 3.11 23.90
N LYS A 172 -5.74 3.39 25.09
CA LYS A 172 -7.09 2.94 25.46
C LYS A 172 -8.15 3.57 24.55
N MET A 173 -8.11 4.89 24.38
CA MET A 173 -9.03 5.60 23.50
C MET A 173 -8.93 5.07 22.07
N TRP A 174 -7.71 4.81 21.59
CA TRP A 174 -7.47 4.27 20.26
C TRP A 174 -8.11 2.89 20.07
N PHE A 175 -7.92 1.99 21.04
CA PHE A 175 -8.56 0.68 21.02
C PHE A 175 -10.09 0.78 21.08
N ASP A 176 -10.64 1.62 21.96
CA ASP A 176 -12.09 1.86 22.07
C ASP A 176 -12.67 2.32 20.72
N MET A 177 -11.94 3.17 19.98
CA MET A 177 -12.36 3.66 18.65
C MET A 177 -12.32 2.56 17.58
N VAL A 178 -11.34 1.66 17.61
CA VAL A 178 -11.23 0.49 16.71
C VAL A 178 -12.33 -0.54 16.98
N CYS A 179 -12.74 -0.68 18.24
CA CYS A 179 -13.89 -1.48 18.63
C CYS A 179 -15.21 -0.86 18.15
N LYS A 180 -15.35 0.47 18.29
CA LYS A 180 -16.59 1.20 17.95
C LYS A 180 -16.80 1.38 16.46
N TRP A 181 -15.74 1.65 15.70
CA TRP A 181 -15.80 2.06 14.30
C TRP A 181 -15.03 1.09 13.39
N SER A 182 -14.30 1.62 12.39
CA SER A 182 -13.49 0.83 11.48
C SER A 182 -12.41 0.09 12.25
N ARG A 183 -12.17 -1.17 11.88
CA ARG A 183 -11.05 -1.95 12.41
C ARG A 183 -9.70 -1.42 11.93
N ARG A 184 -9.67 -0.53 10.93
CA ARG A 184 -8.45 0.14 10.47
C ARG A 184 -7.96 1.14 11.51
N ASP A 185 -6.94 0.75 12.25
CA ASP A 185 -6.29 1.51 13.32
C ASP A 185 -5.77 2.89 12.86
N GLN A 186 -5.23 2.98 11.65
CA GLN A 186 -4.76 4.24 11.05
C GLN A 186 -5.83 5.32 10.93
N LEU A 187 -7.12 4.95 10.86
CA LEU A 187 -8.22 5.91 10.76
C LEU A 187 -8.61 6.55 12.10
N SER A 188 -8.12 6.03 13.23
CA SER A 188 -8.51 6.51 14.57
C SER A 188 -7.36 7.10 15.37
N PHE A 189 -6.11 6.72 15.07
CA PHE A 189 -4.94 7.13 15.86
C PHE A 189 -4.80 8.65 15.97
N MET A 190 -4.79 9.36 14.84
CA MET A 190 -4.57 10.82 14.83
C MET A 190 -5.65 11.58 15.58
N TRP A 191 -6.91 11.13 15.50
CA TRP A 191 -7.99 11.71 16.28
C TRP A 191 -7.75 11.51 17.78
N CYS A 192 -7.30 10.33 18.21
CA CYS A 192 -7.00 10.08 19.63
C CYS A 192 -5.85 10.96 20.13
N ILE A 193 -4.80 11.15 19.32
CA ILE A 193 -3.69 12.07 19.62
C ILE A 193 -4.19 13.50 19.79
N TYR A 194 -5.05 13.97 18.90
CA TYR A 194 -5.62 15.30 18.99
C TYR A 194 -6.45 15.50 20.27
N GLN A 195 -7.20 14.48 20.69
CA GLN A 195 -8.02 14.54 21.91
C GLN A 195 -7.19 14.45 23.20
N THR A 196 -6.06 13.75 23.19
CA THR A 196 -5.23 13.57 24.39
C THR A 196 -4.05 14.52 24.46
N HIS A 197 -3.77 15.25 23.38
CA HIS A 197 -2.58 16.08 23.19
C HIS A 197 -1.28 15.33 23.48
N MET A 198 -1.22 14.04 23.14
CA MET A 198 -0.01 13.24 23.36
C MET A 198 1.11 13.72 22.42
N PRO A 199 2.26 14.14 22.94
CA PRO A 199 3.39 14.53 22.10
C PRO A 199 4.03 13.29 21.45
N ILE A 200 4.44 13.42 20.19
CA ILE A 200 5.04 12.36 19.39
C ILE A 200 6.37 12.85 18.80
N ALA A 201 7.41 12.02 18.88
CA ALA A 201 8.62 12.19 18.10
C ALA A 201 8.42 11.61 16.69
N GLU A 202 8.74 12.41 15.67
CA GLU A 202 8.68 11.96 14.29
C GLU A 202 9.90 11.13 13.94
N ILE A 203 9.66 9.96 13.35
CA ILE A 203 10.71 9.14 12.75
C ILE A 203 10.69 9.45 11.24
N PRO A 204 11.72 10.13 10.69
CA PRO A 204 11.72 10.58 9.30
C PRO A 204 12.15 9.46 8.34
N LEU A 205 11.47 8.31 8.41
CA LEU A 205 11.75 7.14 7.59
C LEU A 205 10.52 6.72 6.80
N ASN A 206 10.74 6.40 5.52
CA ASN A 206 9.75 5.68 4.72
C ASN A 206 9.79 4.19 5.09
N ILE A 207 8.68 3.66 5.61
CA ILE A 207 8.60 2.27 6.07
C ILE A 207 8.81 1.25 4.94
N PHE A 208 8.59 1.65 3.69
CA PHE A 208 8.72 0.78 2.52
C PHE A 208 10.10 0.87 1.84
N ASP A 209 10.86 1.92 2.15
CA ASP A 209 12.18 2.17 1.58
C ASP A 209 13.08 2.86 2.61
N ASN A 210 13.84 2.04 3.35
CA ASN A 210 14.78 2.51 4.35
C ASN A 210 15.89 1.46 4.61
N GLU A 211 16.93 1.90 5.31
CA GLU A 211 18.11 1.08 5.64
C GLU A 211 18.01 0.34 6.99
N TRP A 212 16.90 0.45 7.73
CA TRP A 212 16.76 -0.12 9.08
C TRP A 212 16.04 -1.45 9.09
N PHE A 213 15.01 -1.60 8.25
CA PHE A 213 14.20 -2.80 8.16
C PHE A 213 13.56 -2.96 6.78
N TYR A 214 13.21 -4.21 6.45
CA TYR A 214 12.40 -4.54 5.29
C TYR A 214 10.95 -4.75 5.68
N TRP A 215 10.03 -4.35 4.80
CA TRP A 215 8.62 -4.71 4.86
C TRP A 215 8.31 -5.79 3.82
N TYR A 216 7.62 -6.84 4.23
CA TYR A 216 7.21 -7.96 3.38
C TYR A 216 5.70 -7.91 3.12
N PRO A 217 5.23 -8.18 1.89
CA PRO A 217 3.80 -8.32 1.63
C PRO A 217 3.16 -9.43 2.48
N HIS A 218 1.99 -9.15 3.03
CA HIS A 218 1.19 -10.16 3.75
C HIS A 218 0.80 -11.33 2.82
N HIS A 219 0.77 -12.55 3.34
CA HIS A 219 0.51 -13.76 2.57
C HIS A 219 -0.95 -13.99 2.19
N SER A 220 -1.90 -13.22 2.73
CA SER A 220 -3.31 -13.41 2.44
C SER A 220 -3.68 -12.91 1.04
N VAL A 221 -3.99 -13.85 0.13
CA VAL A 221 -4.63 -13.54 -1.15
C VAL A 221 -6.07 -13.09 -0.85
N PRO A 222 -6.47 -11.86 -1.21
CA PRO A 222 -7.83 -11.40 -0.97
C PRO A 222 -8.82 -12.30 -1.71
N ALA A 223 -9.80 -12.86 -1.00
CA ALA A 223 -10.89 -13.58 -1.65
C ALA A 223 -11.71 -12.59 -2.50
N ILE A 224 -11.82 -12.89 -3.79
CA ILE A 224 -12.49 -12.02 -4.77
C ILE A 224 -13.98 -12.30 -4.70
N LYS A 225 -14.75 -11.29 -4.30
CA LYS A 225 -16.19 -11.45 -4.02
C LYS A 225 -17.07 -10.44 -4.75
N GLU A 226 -16.48 -9.32 -5.17
CA GLU A 226 -17.24 -8.20 -5.72
C GLU A 226 -16.36 -7.36 -6.66
N CYS A 227 -16.99 -6.75 -7.66
CA CYS A 227 -16.44 -5.69 -8.50
C CYS A 227 -16.69 -4.34 -7.83
N ARG A 228 -15.78 -3.39 -8.04
CA ARG A 228 -16.00 -2.01 -7.67
C ARG A 228 -16.38 -1.19 -8.89
N VAL A 229 -17.51 -0.52 -8.76
CA VAL A 229 -18.02 0.40 -9.79
C VAL A 229 -17.82 1.81 -9.29
N TYR A 230 -17.01 2.59 -10.01
CA TYR A 230 -16.86 4.02 -9.75
C TYR A 230 -17.78 4.79 -10.68
N CYS A 231 -18.83 5.37 -10.10
CA CYS A 231 -19.76 6.27 -10.78
C CYS A 231 -19.44 7.74 -10.47
N GLY A 232 -18.17 8.09 -10.25
CA GLY A 232 -17.78 9.42 -9.77
C GLY A 232 -16.39 9.90 -10.17
N THR A 233 -15.69 9.21 -11.07
CA THR A 233 -14.36 9.62 -11.52
C THR A 233 -14.39 9.89 -13.03
N ASN A 234 -14.48 11.15 -13.44
CA ASN A 234 -13.95 11.53 -14.75
C ASN A 234 -12.42 11.31 -14.68
N GLN A 235 -11.75 10.95 -15.77
CA GLN A 235 -10.31 10.66 -15.78
C GLN A 235 -9.43 11.81 -15.24
N GLU A 236 -9.97 13.03 -15.17
CA GLU A 236 -9.31 14.22 -14.57
C GLU A 236 -9.42 14.30 -13.03
N ASP A 237 -10.28 13.49 -12.40
CA ASP A 237 -10.72 13.62 -11.00
C ASP A 237 -10.16 12.55 -10.05
N GLU A 238 -9.00 11.92 -10.31
CA GLU A 238 -8.33 11.16 -9.24
C GLU A 238 -8.07 12.02 -7.99
N LYS A 239 -8.00 13.36 -8.16
CA LYS A 239 -7.91 14.36 -7.07
C LYS A 239 -9.26 14.66 -6.38
N GLN A 240 -10.39 14.32 -7.00
CA GLN A 240 -11.76 14.57 -6.51
C GLN A 240 -12.51 13.27 -6.19
N TYR A 241 -11.79 12.19 -5.90
CA TYR A 241 -12.36 10.90 -5.54
C TYR A 241 -13.54 11.05 -4.55
N ASN A 242 -14.76 10.84 -5.08
CA ASN A 242 -16.00 10.95 -4.34
C ASN A 242 -16.60 9.56 -4.15
N TRP A 243 -16.28 8.96 -3.00
CA TRP A 243 -16.74 7.64 -2.63
C TRP A 243 -18.27 7.52 -2.49
N ASP A 244 -19.05 8.61 -2.48
CA ASP A 244 -20.48 8.54 -2.19
C ASP A 244 -21.22 7.75 -3.26
N TYR A 245 -20.73 7.79 -4.51
CA TYR A 245 -21.33 7.14 -5.66
C TYR A 245 -20.69 5.79 -6.01
N ASP A 246 -19.64 5.38 -5.30
CA ASP A 246 -19.00 4.08 -5.52
C ASP A 246 -19.90 2.95 -5.03
N LEU A 247 -19.98 1.89 -5.83
CA LEU A 247 -20.68 0.66 -5.50
C LEU A 247 -19.70 -0.49 -5.31
N SER A 248 -19.90 -1.24 -4.22
CA SER A 248 -19.41 -2.62 -4.11
C SER A 248 -20.49 -3.53 -4.68
N VAL A 249 -20.23 -4.14 -5.83
CA VAL A 249 -21.18 -4.97 -6.57
C VAL A 249 -20.71 -6.43 -6.49
N PRO A 250 -21.39 -7.29 -5.69
CA PRO A 250 -21.09 -8.71 -5.67
C PRO A 250 -21.16 -9.30 -7.08
N TYR A 251 -20.28 -10.26 -7.34
CA TYR A 251 -20.36 -11.00 -8.59
C TYR A 251 -21.65 -11.81 -8.62
N LEU A 252 -22.52 -11.53 -9.60
CA LEU A 252 -23.74 -12.30 -9.82
C LEU A 252 -23.40 -13.76 -10.18
N HIS A 253 -22.29 -13.93 -10.90
CA HIS A 253 -21.67 -15.22 -11.15
C HIS A 253 -20.14 -15.07 -11.04
N LEU A 254 -19.50 -15.98 -10.30
CA LEU A 254 -18.05 -16.09 -10.18
C LEU A 254 -17.67 -17.57 -10.27
N SER A 255 -16.93 -17.93 -11.31
CA SER A 255 -16.30 -19.24 -11.50
C SER A 255 -14.91 -19.06 -12.10
N GLU A 256 -14.15 -20.14 -12.21
CA GLU A 256 -12.84 -20.13 -12.87
C GLU A 256 -12.89 -19.63 -14.32
N GLN A 257 -14.07 -19.73 -14.97
CA GLN A 257 -14.24 -19.40 -16.38
C GLN A 257 -15.10 -18.17 -16.67
N LYS A 258 -15.87 -17.70 -15.68
CA LYS A 258 -16.86 -16.65 -15.92
C LYS A 258 -17.03 -15.73 -14.73
N VAL A 259 -17.10 -14.44 -15.03
CA VAL A 259 -17.47 -13.38 -14.09
C VAL A 259 -18.66 -12.61 -14.66
N GLN A 260 -19.70 -12.37 -13.86
CA GLN A 260 -20.82 -11.51 -14.23
C GLN A 260 -21.06 -10.44 -13.18
N ILE A 261 -21.21 -9.21 -13.65
CA ILE A 261 -21.43 -8.02 -12.85
C ILE A 261 -22.72 -7.37 -13.32
N GLN A 262 -23.63 -7.12 -12.37
CA GLN A 262 -24.88 -6.43 -12.66
C GLN A 262 -25.16 -5.39 -11.59
N PHE A 263 -25.47 -4.16 -11.99
CA PHE A 263 -25.77 -3.07 -11.05
C PHE A 263 -26.62 -1.99 -11.70
N SER A 264 -27.27 -1.18 -10.86
CA SER A 264 -27.99 0.01 -11.29
C SER A 264 -27.15 1.27 -11.06
N VAL A 265 -27.08 2.11 -12.09
CA VAL A 265 -26.31 3.37 -12.08
C VAL A 265 -26.92 4.34 -11.07
N VAL A 266 -26.11 4.87 -10.14
CA VAL A 266 -26.62 5.73 -9.05
C VAL A 266 -26.72 7.21 -9.41
N ARG A 267 -26.07 7.65 -10.49
CA ARG A 267 -26.12 9.03 -10.99
C ARG A 267 -25.83 9.10 -12.49
N THR A 268 -26.27 10.18 -13.13
CA THR A 268 -25.93 10.43 -14.52
C THR A 268 -24.43 10.73 -14.66
N ILE A 269 -23.74 10.04 -15.57
CA ILE A 269 -22.29 10.12 -15.81
C ILE A 269 -21.92 9.68 -17.24
N SER A 270 -20.83 10.20 -17.81
CA SER A 270 -20.36 9.80 -19.15
C SER A 270 -19.84 8.37 -19.19
N ASP A 271 -18.95 8.07 -18.24
CA ASP A 271 -18.15 6.85 -18.22
C ASP A 271 -18.20 6.19 -16.84
N ILE A 272 -18.04 4.87 -16.82
CA ILE A 272 -18.06 4.08 -15.59
C ILE A 272 -16.81 3.20 -15.54
N LYS A 273 -16.03 3.35 -14.48
CA LYS A 273 -14.88 2.48 -14.22
C LYS A 273 -15.31 1.25 -13.43
N LEU A 274 -14.99 0.08 -13.96
CA LEU A 274 -15.16 -1.23 -13.34
C LEU A 274 -13.79 -1.77 -12.91
N ASP A 275 -13.50 -1.66 -11.64
CA ASP A 275 -12.32 -2.29 -11.04
C ASP A 275 -12.71 -3.67 -10.53
N LEU A 276 -12.25 -4.66 -11.29
CA LEU A 276 -12.64 -6.04 -11.11
C LEU A 276 -11.88 -6.68 -9.94
N MET A 277 -10.75 -6.11 -9.51
CA MET A 277 -9.93 -6.72 -8.47
C MET A 277 -9.62 -8.21 -8.75
N LEU A 278 -9.50 -8.59 -10.04
CA LEU A 278 -9.17 -9.96 -10.43
C LEU A 278 -7.79 -10.31 -9.85
N PRO A 279 -7.51 -11.60 -9.55
CA PRO A 279 -6.16 -11.98 -9.18
C PRO A 279 -5.21 -11.58 -10.30
N ALA A 280 -4.03 -11.08 -9.95
CA ALA A 280 -2.96 -10.94 -10.93
C ALA A 280 -2.76 -12.28 -11.65
N SER A 281 -2.42 -12.25 -12.95
CA SER A 281 -2.38 -13.39 -13.88
C SER A 281 -3.71 -13.93 -14.39
N THR A 282 -4.84 -13.33 -14.04
CA THR A 282 -6.12 -13.78 -14.58
C THR A 282 -6.24 -13.40 -16.04
N LYS A 283 -6.43 -14.39 -16.91
CA LYS A 283 -6.65 -14.14 -18.33
C LYS A 283 -8.07 -13.64 -18.54
N VAL A 284 -8.23 -12.57 -19.32
CA VAL A 284 -9.53 -12.06 -19.77
C VAL A 284 -9.53 -12.11 -21.29
N PHE A 285 -10.46 -12.89 -21.88
CA PHE A 285 -10.45 -13.14 -23.32
C PHE A 285 -11.77 -12.85 -24.02
N ASN A 286 -12.84 -12.56 -23.28
CA ASN A 286 -14.09 -12.05 -23.85
C ASN A 286 -14.83 -11.17 -22.86
N ILE A 287 -15.41 -10.08 -23.34
CA ILE A 287 -16.26 -9.17 -22.56
C ILE A 287 -17.54 -8.93 -23.35
N VAL A 288 -18.68 -9.26 -22.76
CA VAL A 288 -20.02 -9.07 -23.35
C VAL A 288 -20.74 -7.99 -22.57
N THR A 289 -21.09 -6.91 -23.26
CA THR A 289 -21.78 -5.73 -22.72
C THR A 289 -22.50 -4.98 -23.85
N ASN A 290 -23.52 -4.20 -23.53
CA ASN A 290 -24.22 -3.32 -24.48
C ASN A 290 -23.52 -1.97 -24.70
N TYR A 291 -22.34 -1.78 -24.12
CA TYR A 291 -21.61 -0.51 -24.09
C TYR A 291 -20.22 -0.67 -24.71
N SER A 292 -19.71 0.38 -25.34
CA SER A 292 -18.29 0.45 -25.71
C SER A 292 -17.41 0.43 -24.46
N TYR A 293 -16.22 -0.17 -24.56
CA TYR A 293 -15.30 -0.28 -23.43
C TYR A 293 -13.83 -0.23 -23.84
N GLU A 294 -12.98 0.09 -22.86
CA GLU A 294 -11.53 0.04 -22.96
C GLU A 294 -10.95 -0.68 -21.73
N MET A 295 -9.90 -1.47 -21.94
CA MET A 295 -9.21 -2.24 -20.89
C MET A 295 -7.92 -1.55 -20.49
N PHE A 296 -7.73 -1.32 -19.19
CA PHE A 296 -6.58 -0.60 -18.65
C PHE A 296 -5.76 -1.48 -17.71
N HIS A 297 -4.44 -1.33 -17.79
CA HIS A 297 -3.46 -1.98 -16.90
C HIS A 297 -3.51 -3.51 -16.99
N PHE A 298 -3.73 -4.05 -18.19
CA PHE A 298 -3.58 -5.47 -18.49
C PHE A 298 -2.23 -5.71 -19.18
N GLU A 299 -1.59 -6.82 -18.86
CA GLU A 299 -0.39 -7.27 -19.56
C GLU A 299 -0.77 -8.10 -20.78
N GLU A 300 -0.27 -7.72 -21.94
CA GLU A 300 -0.37 -8.52 -23.15
C GLU A 300 0.79 -9.51 -23.23
N ILE A 301 0.45 -10.80 -23.31
CA ILE A 301 1.39 -11.93 -23.47
C ILE A 301 0.74 -12.92 -24.44
N ASP A 302 1.46 -13.33 -25.49
CA ASP A 302 0.98 -14.30 -26.49
C ASP A 302 -0.43 -13.98 -27.04
N ASN A 303 -0.67 -12.71 -27.38
CA ASN A 303 -1.97 -12.17 -27.85
C ASN A 303 -3.12 -12.39 -26.86
N CYS A 304 -2.83 -12.53 -25.57
CA CYS A 304 -3.80 -12.66 -24.49
C CYS A 304 -3.61 -11.53 -23.47
N PHE A 305 -4.71 -11.05 -22.89
CA PHE A 305 -4.70 -10.02 -21.85
C PHE A 305 -4.78 -10.64 -20.46
N TYR A 306 -3.82 -10.30 -19.61
CA TYR A 306 -3.74 -10.78 -18.24
C TYR A 306 -3.90 -9.64 -17.25
N ALA A 307 -4.75 -9.83 -16.25
CA ALA A 307 -4.97 -8.86 -15.20
C ALA A 307 -3.71 -8.68 -14.35
N THR A 308 -3.43 -7.44 -13.98
CA THR A 308 -2.49 -7.01 -12.95
C THR A 308 -3.24 -6.64 -11.68
N SER A 309 -2.51 -6.26 -10.63
CA SER A 309 -3.09 -5.78 -9.37
C SER A 309 -3.89 -4.48 -9.48
N SER A 310 -3.87 -3.81 -10.63
CA SER A 310 -4.53 -2.52 -10.87
C SER A 310 -5.44 -2.48 -12.09
N SER A 311 -5.75 -3.65 -12.70
CA SER A 311 -6.56 -3.72 -13.91
C SER A 311 -8.00 -3.25 -13.71
N TYR A 312 -8.50 -2.49 -14.68
CA TYR A 312 -9.89 -2.05 -14.71
C TYR A 312 -10.42 -1.95 -16.15
N ILE A 313 -11.74 -1.98 -16.27
CA ILE A 313 -12.46 -1.74 -17.54
C ILE A 313 -13.14 -0.38 -17.43
N MET A 314 -12.98 0.46 -18.44
CA MET A 314 -13.78 1.68 -18.60
C MET A 314 -14.95 1.39 -19.53
N LEU A 315 -16.18 1.65 -19.10
CA LEU A 315 -17.36 1.63 -19.95
C LEU A 315 -17.70 3.04 -20.41
N HIS A 316 -18.00 3.20 -21.70
CA HIS A 316 -18.39 4.46 -22.32
C HIS A 316 -19.84 4.37 -22.80
N GLY A 317 -20.69 5.34 -22.43
CA GLY A 317 -22.10 5.24 -22.81
C GLY A 317 -23.08 6.32 -22.35
N ASN A 318 -22.66 7.41 -21.68
CA ASN A 318 -23.55 8.44 -21.15
C ASN A 318 -24.71 7.85 -20.33
N PHE A 319 -24.35 7.21 -19.23
CA PHE A 319 -25.25 6.46 -18.36
C PHE A 319 -26.20 7.38 -17.61
N LYS A 320 -27.50 7.06 -17.63
CA LYS A 320 -28.51 7.74 -16.83
C LYS A 320 -28.67 7.06 -15.47
N LYS A 321 -29.01 7.84 -14.45
CA LYS A 321 -29.40 7.29 -13.14
C LYS A 321 -30.54 6.28 -13.30
N GLY A 322 -30.41 5.13 -12.65
CA GLY A 322 -31.39 4.03 -12.64
C GLY A 322 -31.20 3.02 -13.77
N THR A 323 -30.35 3.29 -14.77
CA THR A 323 -30.04 2.31 -15.82
C THR A 323 -29.36 1.09 -15.22
N THR A 324 -29.85 -0.11 -15.56
CA THR A 324 -29.19 -1.37 -15.20
C THR A 324 -28.10 -1.69 -16.23
N ILE A 325 -26.90 -1.96 -15.74
CA ILE A 325 -25.75 -2.39 -16.54
C ILE A 325 -25.47 -3.85 -16.21
N ASP A 326 -25.24 -4.64 -17.26
CA ASP A 326 -24.79 -6.03 -17.19
C ASP A 326 -23.48 -6.16 -17.98
N VAL A 327 -22.46 -6.73 -17.34
CA VAL A 327 -21.17 -7.02 -17.97
C VAL A 327 -20.80 -8.45 -17.64
N GLN A 328 -20.53 -9.24 -18.67
CA GLN A 328 -20.07 -10.63 -18.54
C GLN A 328 -18.66 -10.74 -19.09
N LEU A 329 -17.78 -11.39 -18.32
CA LEU A 329 -16.42 -11.66 -18.70
C LEU A 329 -16.21 -13.17 -18.77
N SER A 330 -15.59 -13.63 -19.86
CA SER A 330 -14.96 -14.94 -19.90
C SER A 330 -13.52 -14.79 -19.41
N VAL A 331 -13.20 -15.49 -18.33
CA VAL A 331 -11.91 -15.41 -17.65
C VAL A 331 -11.27 -16.79 -17.54
N ASP A 332 -10.01 -16.83 -17.18
CA ASP A 332 -9.33 -18.04 -16.69
C ASP A 332 -8.62 -17.65 -15.40
N LEU A 333 -9.24 -17.98 -14.26
CA LEU A 333 -8.69 -17.69 -12.95
C LEU A 333 -7.52 -18.67 -12.67
N TYR A 334 -6.44 -18.15 -12.08
CA TYR A 334 -5.30 -18.96 -11.59
C TYR A 334 -4.35 -19.53 -12.66
N GLN A 335 -3.97 -18.74 -13.66
CA GLN A 335 -2.89 -19.07 -14.61
C GLN A 335 -1.47 -18.71 -14.08
N GLY A 336 -1.29 -18.70 -12.75
CA GLY A 336 -0.16 -18.10 -12.06
C GLY A 336 1.20 -18.55 -12.60
N ASP A 337 1.41 -19.85 -12.77
CA ASP A 337 2.72 -20.39 -13.17
C ASP A 337 3.08 -20.08 -14.63
N TYR A 338 2.12 -20.20 -15.56
CA TYR A 338 2.34 -19.89 -16.98
C TYR A 338 2.57 -18.38 -17.18
N PHE A 339 1.71 -17.55 -16.59
CA PHE A 339 1.84 -16.10 -16.64
C PHE A 339 3.16 -15.66 -16.02
N MET A 340 3.51 -16.12 -14.82
CA MET A 340 4.75 -15.72 -14.15
C MET A 340 5.98 -16.10 -14.96
N LYS A 341 6.01 -17.31 -15.54
CA LYS A 341 7.12 -17.73 -16.40
C LYS A 341 7.28 -16.80 -17.60
N LYS A 342 6.18 -16.54 -18.32
CA LYS A 342 6.20 -15.68 -19.51
C LYS A 342 6.48 -14.21 -19.18
N TYR A 343 5.96 -13.73 -18.06
CA TYR A 343 6.22 -12.39 -17.57
C TYR A 343 7.69 -12.19 -17.21
N ILE A 344 8.32 -13.17 -16.54
CA ILE A 344 9.76 -13.14 -16.25
C ILE A 344 10.59 -13.13 -17.55
N GLU A 345 10.25 -13.97 -18.53
CA GLU A 345 10.90 -13.99 -19.85
C GLU A 345 10.82 -12.59 -20.52
N LYS A 346 9.62 -12.00 -20.56
CA LYS A 346 9.38 -10.65 -21.12
C LYS A 346 10.16 -9.57 -20.38
N GLU A 347 10.20 -9.59 -19.04
CA GLU A 347 10.92 -8.60 -18.24
C GLU A 347 12.44 -8.70 -18.40
N GLN A 348 12.99 -9.90 -18.57
CA GLN A 348 14.40 -10.09 -18.88
C GLN A 348 14.75 -9.48 -20.25
N ASP A 349 13.91 -9.71 -21.26
CA ASP A 349 14.08 -9.13 -22.59
C ASP A 349 13.97 -7.59 -22.56
N ASN A 350 12.99 -7.05 -21.82
CA ASN A 350 12.82 -5.61 -21.60
C ASN A 350 14.06 -4.99 -20.95
N ARG A 351 14.62 -5.63 -19.92
CA ARG A 351 15.84 -5.17 -19.25
C ARG A 351 17.02 -5.14 -20.21
N LEU A 352 17.19 -6.20 -21.01
CA LEU A 352 18.25 -6.27 -22.02
C LEU A 352 18.10 -5.16 -23.08
N LEU A 353 16.87 -4.87 -23.51
CA LEU A 353 16.55 -3.77 -24.42
C LEU A 353 16.84 -2.41 -23.79
N LEU A 354 16.50 -2.20 -22.51
CA LEU A 354 16.79 -0.97 -21.80
C LEU A 354 18.30 -0.71 -21.69
N GLU A 355 19.07 -1.73 -21.33
CA GLU A 355 20.54 -1.65 -21.31
C GLU A 355 21.13 -1.31 -22.69
N LYS A 356 20.59 -1.93 -23.76
CA LYS A 356 20.98 -1.60 -25.14
C LYS A 356 20.65 -0.15 -25.49
N ASN A 357 19.47 0.33 -25.13
CA ASN A 357 19.04 1.72 -25.38
C ASN A 357 19.88 2.73 -24.59
N GLN A 358 20.25 2.43 -23.35
CA GLN A 358 21.16 3.27 -22.57
C GLN A 358 22.55 3.35 -23.22
N LYS A 359 23.11 2.22 -23.67
CA LYS A 359 24.39 2.19 -24.40
C LYS A 359 24.33 2.98 -25.72
N LEU A 360 23.24 2.85 -26.47
CA LEU A 360 23.03 3.63 -27.69
C LEU A 360 22.92 5.13 -27.41
N THR A 361 22.20 5.50 -26.36
CA THR A 361 22.06 6.91 -25.93
C THR A 361 23.39 7.50 -25.52
N GLN A 362 24.21 6.76 -24.76
CA GLN A 362 25.56 7.16 -24.40
C GLN A 362 26.43 7.36 -25.65
N LYS A 363 26.42 6.40 -26.58
CA LYS A 363 27.19 6.48 -27.82
C LYS A 363 26.78 7.66 -28.71
N ASN A 364 25.48 7.96 -28.79
CA ASN A 364 24.98 9.14 -29.50
C ASN A 364 25.50 10.43 -28.86
N ASN A 365 25.45 10.53 -27.53
CA ASN A 365 25.99 11.69 -26.81
C ASN A 365 27.51 11.86 -27.04
N GLU A 366 28.27 10.76 -27.08
CA GLU A 366 29.71 10.78 -27.38
C GLU A 366 29.98 11.27 -28.82
N LEU A 367 29.22 10.76 -29.79
CA LEU A 367 29.32 11.19 -31.20
C LEU A 367 28.92 12.67 -31.38
N ASP A 368 27.88 13.14 -30.69
CA ASP A 368 27.46 14.54 -30.73
C ASP A 368 28.53 15.46 -30.14
N GLN A 369 29.18 15.05 -29.05
CA GLN A 369 30.32 15.77 -28.49
C GLN A 369 31.51 15.78 -29.46
N GLU A 370 31.81 14.65 -30.12
CA GLU A 370 32.87 14.56 -31.12
C GLU A 370 32.57 15.47 -32.33
N LEU A 371 31.33 15.45 -32.82
CA LEU A 371 30.87 16.32 -33.90
C LEU A 371 31.01 17.80 -33.50
N CYS A 372 30.58 18.17 -32.29
CA CYS A 372 30.74 19.53 -31.77
C CYS A 372 32.22 19.93 -31.70
N ARG A 373 33.12 19.03 -31.24
CA ARG A 373 34.57 19.27 -31.23
C ARG A 373 35.12 19.46 -32.65
N LEU A 374 34.72 18.61 -33.60
CA LEU A 374 35.15 18.71 -35.00
C LEU A 374 34.68 20.02 -35.64
N LEU A 375 33.40 20.39 -35.47
CA LEU A 375 32.82 21.62 -35.99
C LEU A 375 33.52 22.89 -35.45
N ASN A 376 33.96 22.85 -34.19
CA ASN A 376 34.66 23.95 -33.52
C ASN A 376 36.18 23.88 -33.64
N SER A 377 36.73 22.88 -34.32
CA SER A 377 38.18 22.75 -34.50
C SER A 377 38.74 23.82 -35.45
N LYS A 378 39.97 24.31 -35.17
CA LYS A 378 40.65 25.30 -36.02
C LYS A 378 40.77 24.83 -37.48
N SER A 379 41.10 23.55 -37.70
CA SER A 379 41.19 22.95 -39.04
C SER A 379 39.84 23.01 -39.79
N TRP A 380 38.73 22.70 -39.11
CA TRP A 380 37.40 22.75 -39.71
C TRP A 380 36.95 24.17 -40.04
N MET A 381 37.21 25.13 -39.15
CA MET A 381 36.90 26.54 -39.36
C MET A 381 37.73 27.17 -40.49
N VAL A 382 39.03 26.85 -40.56
CA VAL A 382 39.95 27.37 -41.58
C VAL A 382 39.64 26.82 -42.98
N THR A 383 39.22 25.56 -43.08
CA THR A 383 38.89 24.93 -44.37
C THR A 383 37.44 25.15 -44.83
N LYS A 384 36.60 25.80 -44.02
CA LYS A 384 35.20 26.11 -44.34
C LYS A 384 35.01 26.89 -45.66
N PRO A 385 35.84 27.90 -46.02
CA PRO A 385 35.76 28.59 -47.31
C PRO A 385 36.15 27.68 -48.50
N LEU A 386 37.20 26.87 -48.35
CA LEU A 386 37.67 25.94 -49.38
C LEU A 386 36.62 24.87 -49.73
N ARG A 387 35.83 24.42 -48.75
CA ARG A 387 34.75 23.46 -48.98
C ARG A 387 33.51 24.05 -49.63
N LYS A 388 33.25 25.35 -49.44
CA LYS A 388 32.23 26.07 -50.22
C LYS A 388 32.65 26.13 -51.69
N ILE A 389 33.92 26.42 -51.96
CA ILE A 389 34.49 26.46 -53.30
C ILE A 389 34.47 25.06 -53.95
N SER A 390 34.87 24.00 -53.23
CA SER A 390 34.85 22.63 -53.77
C SER A 390 33.44 22.10 -54.08
N LYS A 391 32.40 22.58 -53.36
CA LYS A 391 30.99 22.26 -53.65
C LYS A 391 30.48 22.99 -54.89
N ILE A 392 31.00 24.19 -55.16
CA ILE A 392 30.68 24.96 -56.37
C ILE A 392 31.38 24.36 -57.59
N LEU A 393 32.60 23.83 -57.43
CA LEU A 393 33.37 23.17 -58.51
C LEU A 393 32.91 21.74 -58.85
N LYS A 394 32.09 21.11 -57.98
CA LYS A 394 31.50 19.78 -58.22
C LYS A 394 30.05 19.83 -58.75
N LYS A 395 29.47 21.03 -58.83
CA LYS A 395 28.24 21.33 -59.58
C LYS A 395 28.66 21.86 -60.94
#